data_AF-A0AAE1SNS2-F1
#
_entry.id   AF-A0AAE1SNS2-F1
#
_cell.length_a   1.000
_cell.length_b   1.000
_cell.length_c   1.000
_cell.angle_alpha   90.00
_cell.angle_beta   90.00
_cell.angle_gamma   90.00
#
_symmetry.space_group_name_H-M   'P 1'
#
loop_
_entity.id
_entity.type
_entity.pdbx_description
1 polymer ?
#
loop_
_entity_poly.entity_id
_entity_poly.type
_entity_poly.pdbx_seq_one_letter_code
_entity_poly.pdbx_strand_id
1 'polypeptide(L)'
;MEGDSFSGQIDGKVLQTCEKSFVQVQDILDHNRLLINEINQNHESKIPDNLSRNVGLIRQLNNNIRRVVDLYAHLSGSFNKSMDVSSEGDSTGRSTHKRTRPI
;
A
#
# COMPACT_ATOMS: atom_id res chain seq x y z
N MET A 1 -32.76 8.32 12.37
CA MET A 1 -31.28 8.27 12.33
C MET A 1 -30.93 7.37 11.16
N GLU A 2 -31.01 7.92 9.95
CA GLU A 2 -30.53 7.22 8.75
C GLU A 2 -29.03 7.44 8.65
N GLY A 3 -28.33 6.32 8.49
CA GLY A 3 -26.88 6.24 8.48
C GLY A 3 -26.29 7.13 7.40
N ASP A 4 -25.41 8.01 7.83
CA ASP A 4 -24.50 8.74 6.99
C ASP A 4 -23.70 7.69 6.20
N SER A 5 -24.08 7.55 4.92
CA SER A 5 -23.35 6.69 4.00
C SER A 5 -21.96 7.29 3.88
N PHE A 6 -20.97 6.61 4.45
CA PHE A 6 -19.55 6.85 4.23
C PHE A 6 -19.20 6.60 2.75
N SER A 7 -19.81 7.33 1.82
CA SER A 7 -19.34 7.45 0.44
C SER A 7 -18.27 8.53 0.40
N GLY A 8 -17.20 8.33 1.18
CA GLY A 8 -15.95 9.01 0.96
C GLY A 8 -15.46 8.59 -0.41
N GLN A 9 -15.48 9.51 -1.36
CA GLN A 9 -15.05 9.29 -2.73
C GLN A 9 -13.55 8.96 -2.70
N ILE A 10 -13.19 7.68 -2.60
CA ILE A 10 -11.79 7.25 -2.64
C ILE A 10 -11.22 7.74 -3.98
N ASP A 11 -10.19 8.59 -3.93
CA ASP A 11 -9.55 9.14 -5.13
C ASP A 11 -9.11 7.98 -6.04
N GLY A 12 -9.51 8.02 -7.31
CA GLY A 12 -9.13 7.01 -8.31
C GLY A 12 -7.60 6.85 -8.42
N LYS A 13 -6.82 7.88 -8.06
CA LYS A 13 -5.35 7.79 -7.97
C LYS A 13 -4.88 6.89 -6.83
N VAL A 14 -5.58 6.89 -5.69
CA VAL A 14 -5.27 6.00 -4.57
C VAL A 14 -5.57 4.56 -4.95
N LEU A 15 -6.69 4.31 -5.62
CA LEU A 15 -7.03 2.97 -6.13
C LEU A 15 -5.96 2.45 -7.10
N GLN A 16 -5.54 3.27 -8.07
CA GLN A 16 -4.46 2.91 -9.00
C GLN A 16 -3.13 2.64 -8.29
N THR A 17 -2.80 3.41 -7.25
CA THR A 17 -1.58 3.19 -6.44
C THR A 17 -1.67 1.87 -5.67
N CYS A 18 -2.87 1.55 -5.16
CA CYS A 18 -3.17 0.29 -4.47
C CYS A 18 -2.95 -0.91 -5.40
N GLU A 19 -3.59 -0.92 -6.57
CA GLU A 19 -3.45 -1.98 -7.57
C GLU A 19 -1.99 -2.22 -7.96
N LYS A 20 -1.25 -1.15 -8.26
CA LYS A 20 0.18 -1.25 -8.60
C LYS A 20 1.02 -1.81 -7.45
N SER A 21 0.75 -1.36 -6.23
CA SER A 21 1.48 -1.83 -5.04
C SER A 21 1.23 -3.32 -4.80
N PHE A 22 0.00 -3.81 -5.00
CA PHE A 22 -0.31 -5.22 -4.86
C PHE A 22 0.42 -6.11 -5.86
N VAL A 23 0.41 -5.73 -7.14
CA VAL A 23 1.15 -6.48 -8.17
C VAL A 23 2.64 -6.56 -7.82
N GLN A 24 3.24 -5.43 -7.41
CA GLN A 24 4.65 -5.40 -7.01
C GLN A 24 4.95 -6.26 -5.78
N VAL A 25 4.09 -6.24 -4.76
CA VAL A 25 4.25 -7.10 -3.58
C VAL A 25 4.15 -8.57 -3.98
N GLN A 26 3.19 -8.92 -4.84
CA GLN A 26 3.01 -10.29 -5.31
C GLN A 26 4.28 -10.77 -6.06
N ASP A 27 4.80 -9.99 -6.99
CA ASP A 27 6.03 -10.32 -7.72
C ASP A 27 7.22 -10.56 -6.77
N ILE A 28 7.34 -9.74 -5.71
CA ILE A 28 8.39 -9.90 -4.70
C ILE A 28 8.19 -11.18 -3.87
N LEU A 29 6.95 -11.51 -3.50
CA LEU A 29 6.65 -12.70 -2.71
C LEU A 29 6.81 -13.99 -3.53
N ASP A 30 6.47 -13.96 -4.81
CA ASP A 30 6.74 -15.06 -5.74
C ASP A 30 8.24 -15.29 -5.88
N HIS A 31 9.04 -14.22 -5.96
CA HIS A 31 10.49 -14.32 -5.94
C HIS A 31 11.02 -14.88 -4.61
N ASN A 32 10.47 -14.46 -3.46
CA ASN A 32 10.84 -15.01 -2.15
C ASN A 32 10.57 -16.52 -2.09
N ARG A 33 9.48 -17.00 -2.69
CA ARG A 33 9.18 -18.43 -2.75
C ARG A 33 10.28 -19.21 -3.48
N LEU A 34 10.80 -18.68 -4.59
CA LEU A 34 11.91 -19.28 -5.33
C LEU A 34 13.20 -19.27 -4.50
N LEU A 35 13.53 -18.16 -3.85
CA LEU A 35 14.70 -18.06 -2.98
C LEU A 35 14.65 -19.07 -1.83
N ILE A 36 13.50 -19.22 -1.17
CA ILE A 36 13.31 -20.19 -0.08
C ILE A 36 13.53 -21.61 -0.59
N ASN A 37 12.98 -21.93 -1.78
CA ASN A 37 13.18 -23.24 -2.38
C ASN A 37 14.67 -23.53 -2.65
N GLU A 38 15.41 -22.58 -3.21
CA GLU A 38 16.85 -22.73 -3.44
C GLU A 38 17.64 -22.85 -2.12
N ILE A 39 17.30 -22.04 -1.11
CA ILE A 39 17.91 -22.13 0.22
C ILE A 39 17.73 -23.52 0.82
N ASN A 40 16.52 -24.09 0.70
CA ASN A 40 16.21 -25.42 1.21
C ASN A 40 17.00 -26.50 0.44
N GLN A 41 17.05 -26.43 -0.89
CA GLN A 41 17.84 -27.36 -1.71
C GLN A 41 19.33 -27.32 -1.36
N ASN A 42 19.88 -26.12 -1.17
CA ASN A 42 21.26 -25.95 -0.73
C ASN A 42 21.48 -26.57 0.67
N HIS A 43 20.53 -26.41 1.59
CA HIS A 43 20.60 -27.00 2.93
C HIS A 43 20.55 -28.53 2.89
N GLU A 44 19.63 -29.10 2.10
CA GLU A 44 19.48 -30.55 1.92
C GLU A 44 20.71 -31.18 1.29
N SER A 45 21.37 -30.48 0.35
CA SER A 45 22.59 -30.98 -0.32
C SER A 45 23.78 -31.15 0.64
N LYS A 46 23.82 -30.40 1.75
CA LYS A 46 24.92 -30.36 2.73
C LYS A 46 26.31 -30.04 2.12
N ILE A 47 26.36 -29.51 0.91
CA ILE A 47 27.61 -29.09 0.26
C ILE A 47 28.04 -27.73 0.88
N PRO A 48 29.26 -27.62 1.43
CA PRO A 48 29.70 -26.40 2.13
C PRO A 48 29.59 -25.10 1.31
N ASP A 49 29.91 -25.17 0.01
CA ASP A 49 29.84 -24.01 -0.89
C ASP A 49 28.39 -23.54 -1.10
N ASN A 50 27.43 -24.48 -1.18
CA ASN A 50 26.01 -24.15 -1.31
C ASN A 50 25.46 -23.53 -0.02
N LEU A 51 25.88 -24.04 1.14
CA LEU A 51 25.55 -23.43 2.42
C LEU A 51 26.09 -22.01 2.55
N SER A 52 27.30 -21.77 2.02
CA SER A 52 27.87 -20.42 1.97
C SER A 52 27.05 -19.49 1.07
N ARG A 53 26.53 -20.00 -0.07
CA ARG A 53 25.63 -19.26 -0.95
C ARG A 53 24.31 -18.87 -0.27
N ASN A 54 23.79 -19.69 0.64
CA ASN A 54 22.56 -19.38 1.39
C ASN A 54 22.64 -18.05 2.15
N VAL A 55 23.82 -17.64 2.62
CA VAL A 55 23.99 -16.32 3.26
C VAL A 55 23.59 -15.19 2.31
N GLY A 56 23.98 -15.28 1.04
CA GLY A 56 23.61 -14.32 0.01
C GLY A 56 22.12 -14.36 -0.31
N LEU A 57 21.54 -15.55 -0.47
CA LEU A 57 20.12 -15.73 -0.76
C LEU A 57 19.22 -15.20 0.38
N ILE A 58 19.59 -15.47 1.64
CA ILE A 58 18.88 -14.96 2.82
C ILE A 58 18.97 -13.43 2.89
N ARG A 59 20.11 -12.83 2.54
CA ARG A 59 20.21 -11.37 2.44
C ARG A 59 19.27 -10.81 1.38
N GLN A 60 19.16 -11.45 0.22
CA GLN A 60 18.20 -11.05 -0.82
C GLN A 60 16.75 -11.18 -0.35
N LEU A 61 16.40 -12.29 0.30
CA LEU A 61 15.08 -12.50 0.90
C LEU A 61 14.74 -11.39 1.92
N ASN A 62 15.68 -11.06 2.81
CA ASN A 62 15.49 -9.98 3.79
C ASN A 62 15.32 -8.61 3.13
N ASN A 63 16.06 -8.33 2.04
CA ASN A 63 15.87 -7.09 1.27
C ASN A 63 14.48 -7.04 0.62
N ASN A 64 14.00 -8.16 0.08
CA ASN A 64 12.66 -8.24 -0.47
C ASN A 64 11.58 -7.95 0.58
N ILE A 65 11.72 -8.49 1.80
CA ILE A 65 10.79 -8.18 2.90
C ILE A 65 10.81 -6.69 3.26
N ARG A 66 11.98 -6.04 3.32
CA ARG A 66 12.05 -4.58 3.55
C ARG A 66 11.30 -3.81 2.46
N ARG A 67 11.47 -4.18 1.19
CA ARG A 67 10.75 -3.56 0.06
C ARG A 67 9.24 -3.73 0.18
N VAL A 68 8.75 -4.90 0.60
CA VAL A 68 7.32 -5.11 0.84
C VAL A 68 6.81 -4.20 1.95
N VAL A 69 7.55 -4.05 3.05
CA VAL A 69 7.20 -3.12 4.13
C VAL A 69 7.14 -1.69 3.62
N ASP A 70 8.12 -1.25 2.82
CA ASP A 70 8.16 0.10 2.24
C ASP A 70 6.97 0.36 1.31
N LEU A 71 6.59 -0.62 0.49
CA LEU A 71 5.41 -0.52 -0.40
C LEU A 71 4.12 -0.34 0.41
N TYR A 72 3.94 -1.09 1.50
CA TYR A 72 2.78 -0.92 2.36
C TYR A 72 2.78 0.41 3.13
N ALA A 73 3.96 0.87 3.58
CA ALA A 73 4.10 2.18 4.21
C ALA A 73 3.73 3.32 3.23
N HIS A 74 4.17 3.23 1.97
CA HIS A 74 3.80 4.18 0.93
C HIS A 74 2.31 4.15 0.60
N LEU A 75 1.71 2.96 0.51
CA LEU A 75 0.29 2.79 0.24
C LEU A 75 -0.58 3.37 1.36
N SER A 76 -0.29 3.02 2.61
CA SER A 76 -1.02 3.54 3.78
C SER A 76 -0.90 5.06 3.90
N GLY A 77 0.30 5.61 3.66
CA GLY A 77 0.51 7.06 3.62
C GLY A 77 -0.27 7.75 2.50
N SER A 78 -0.38 7.13 1.32
CA SER A 78 -1.17 7.67 0.20
C SER A 78 -2.67 7.66 0.50
N PHE A 79 -3.15 6.60 1.16
CA PHE A 79 -4.55 6.47 1.57
C PHE A 79 -4.94 7.54 2.61
N ASN A 80 -4.13 7.71 3.67
CA ASN A 80 -4.40 8.71 4.71
C ASN A 80 -4.46 10.14 4.14
N LYS A 81 -3.52 10.51 3.25
CA LYS A 81 -3.52 11.82 2.60
C LYS A 81 -4.80 12.09 1.80
N SER A 82 -5.32 11.07 1.10
CA SER A 82 -6.57 11.24 0.34
C SER A 82 -7.80 11.41 1.23
N MET A 83 -7.77 10.86 2.45
CA MET A 83 -8.85 11.04 3.43
C MET A 83 -8.85 12.47 3.98
N ASP A 84 -7.67 13.01 4.30
CA ASP A 84 -7.52 14.37 4.82
C ASP A 84 -8.00 15.43 3.80
N VAL A 85 -7.67 15.25 2.52
CA VAL A 85 -8.11 16.16 1.44
C VAL A 85 -9.62 16.14 1.23
N SER A 86 -10.30 15.01 1.49
CA SER A 86 -11.76 14.89 1.38
C SER A 86 -12.49 15.68 2.48
N SER A 87 -11.86 15.93 3.63
CA SER A 87 -12.48 16.61 4.78
C SER A 87 -12.48 18.14 4.68
N GLU A 88 -11.66 18.76 3.83
CA GLU A 88 -11.54 20.22 3.74
C GLU A 88 -12.53 20.89 2.77
N GLY A 89 -13.47 20.14 2.19
CA GLY A 89 -14.43 20.61 1.18
C GLY A 89 -15.70 21.31 1.68
N ASP A 90 -16.06 21.23 2.96
CA ASP A 90 -17.40 21.64 3.45
C ASP A 90 -17.42 22.98 4.20
N SER A 91 -16.69 23.98 3.72
CA SER A 91 -16.72 25.33 4.29
C SER A 91 -16.70 26.43 3.23
N THR A 92 -17.62 26.36 2.27
CA THR A 92 -17.91 27.51 1.39
C THR A 92 -19.26 28.13 1.73
N GLY A 93 -19.22 29.16 2.57
CA GLY A 93 -20.06 30.36 2.48
C GLY A 93 -21.57 30.19 2.36
N ARG A 94 -22.25 30.21 3.51
CA ARG A 94 -23.68 30.51 3.64
C ARG A 94 -23.99 31.89 3.04
N SER A 95 -24.43 31.93 1.77
CA SER A 95 -25.09 33.09 1.16
C SER A 95 -26.48 32.68 0.68
N THR A 96 -27.46 32.70 1.60
CA THR A 96 -28.87 32.58 1.25
C THR A 96 -29.57 33.92 1.45
N HIS A 97 -30.11 34.39 0.33
CA HIS A 97 -30.89 35.61 0.15
C HIS A 97 -31.98 35.84 1.20
N LYS A 98 -32.13 37.09 1.64
CA LYS A 98 -33.44 37.66 1.98
C LYS A 98 -33.57 39.08 1.41
N ARG A 99 -34.12 39.18 0.19
CA ARG A 99 -34.74 40.42 -0.33
C ARG A 99 -36.09 40.59 0.36
N THR A 100 -36.14 41.36 1.43
CA THR A 100 -37.37 41.90 2.00
C THR A 100 -37.80 43.13 1.21
N ARG A 101 -39.00 43.11 0.61
CA ARG A 101 -39.68 44.30 0.08
C ARG A 101 -40.45 44.98 1.22
N PRO A 102 -40.48 46.32 1.32
CA PRO A 102 -41.52 47.02 2.06
C PRO A 102 -42.52 47.73 1.11
N ILE A 103 -43.79 47.57 1.51
CA ILE A 103 -45.05 48.33 1.30
C ILE A 103 -45.15 49.24 0.08
#